data_AF-A0A1E5QT76-F1
#
_entry.id   AF-A0A1E5QT76-F1
#
_cell.length_a   1.000
_cell.length_b   1.000
_cell.length_c   1.000
_cell.angle_alpha   90.00
_cell.angle_beta   90.00
_cell.angle_gamma   90.00
#
_symmetry.space_group_name_H-M   'P 1'
#
loop_
_entity.id
_entity.type
_entity.pdbx_description
1 polymer ?
#
loop_
_entity_poly.entity_id
_entity_poly.type
_entity_poly.pdbx_seq_one_letter_code
_entity_poly.pdbx_strand_id
1 'polypeptide(L)'
;MADLEGLLRMAEDELTQYSTTARKIEKLRRKIGIALPYNQQQRLKQELLEKKPKGFLFKKLEESRQSFALPFWGIAGLGLLFGISSQQYLDFIATAIALPIAIKIQQVGWKLEAQTLLLKTFEDIEERMKNNS
;
A
#
# COMPACT_ATOMS: atom_id res chain seq x y z
N MET A 1 -1.05 9.99 -21.06
CA MET A 1 0.21 9.27 -20.77
C MET A 1 0.01 8.59 -19.42
N ALA A 2 0.43 7.33 -19.26
CA ALA A 2 0.38 6.71 -17.93
C ALA A 2 1.46 7.35 -17.05
N ASP A 3 1.06 7.95 -15.95
CA ASP A 3 1.94 8.53 -14.94
C ASP A 3 2.15 7.54 -13.78
N LEU A 4 3.06 7.89 -12.86
CA LEU A 4 3.34 7.03 -11.71
C LEU A 4 2.10 6.80 -10.84
N GLU A 5 1.25 7.83 -10.67
CA GLU A 5 0.01 7.76 -9.89
C GLU A 5 -0.97 6.73 -10.48
N GLY A 6 -1.15 6.73 -11.80
CA GLY A 6 -1.98 5.77 -12.52
C GLY A 6 -1.44 4.34 -12.44
N LEU A 7 -0.12 4.16 -12.47
CA LEU A 7 0.51 2.86 -12.24
C LEU A 7 0.29 2.36 -10.81
N LEU A 8 0.38 3.26 -9.82
CA LEU A 8 0.12 2.93 -8.42
C LEU A 8 -1.32 2.53 -8.19
N ARG A 9 -2.29 3.24 -8.78
CA ARG A 9 -3.71 2.84 -8.73
C ARG A 9 -3.94 1.47 -9.35
N MET A 10 -3.32 1.19 -10.50
CA MET A 10 -3.38 -0.16 -11.08
C MET A 10 -2.77 -1.20 -10.15
N ALA A 11 -1.65 -0.90 -9.49
CA ALA A 11 -1.07 -1.82 -8.51
C ALA A 11 -1.99 -2.04 -7.30
N GLU A 12 -2.65 -1.00 -6.80
CA GLU A 12 -3.67 -1.09 -5.74
C GLU A 12 -4.83 -1.99 -6.14
N ASP A 13 -5.34 -1.87 -7.37
CA ASP A 13 -6.39 -2.75 -7.89
C ASP A 13 -5.94 -4.21 -7.88
N GLU A 14 -4.73 -4.49 -8.36
CA GLU A 14 -4.16 -5.84 -8.42
C GLU A 14 -3.95 -6.44 -7.02
N LEU A 15 -3.66 -5.62 -6.00
CA LEU A 15 -3.54 -6.10 -4.62
C LEU A 15 -4.82 -6.76 -4.11
N THR A 16 -5.98 -6.25 -4.53
CA THR A 16 -7.30 -6.75 -4.11
C THR A 16 -7.85 -7.82 -5.05
N GLN A 17 -7.48 -7.78 -6.33
CA GLN A 17 -8.03 -8.67 -7.35
C GLN A 17 -7.43 -10.07 -7.32
N TYR A 18 -6.16 -10.21 -6.94
CA TYR A 18 -5.46 -11.50 -6.95
C TYR A 18 -4.90 -11.86 -5.58
N SER A 19 -4.86 -13.15 -5.25
CA SER A 19 -4.36 -13.62 -3.95
C SER A 19 -2.84 -13.79 -3.92
N THR A 20 -2.23 -14.19 -5.04
CA THR A 20 -0.79 -14.51 -5.09
C THR A 20 0.04 -13.40 -5.71
N THR A 21 1.21 -13.14 -5.12
CA THR A 21 2.14 -12.11 -5.62
C THR A 21 2.58 -12.36 -7.07
N ALA A 22 2.84 -13.62 -7.44
CA ALA A 22 3.20 -13.97 -8.80
C ALA A 22 2.12 -13.58 -9.82
N ARG A 23 0.84 -13.81 -9.49
CA ARG A 23 -0.28 -13.47 -10.36
C ARG A 23 -0.47 -11.96 -10.47
N LYS A 24 -0.35 -11.23 -9.35
CA LYS A 24 -0.36 -9.76 -9.30
C LYS A 24 0.72 -9.17 -10.23
N ILE A 25 1.96 -9.64 -10.09
CA ILE A 25 3.10 -9.21 -10.91
C ILE A 25 2.85 -9.52 -12.38
N GLU A 26 2.40 -10.73 -12.72
CA GLU A 26 2.13 -11.15 -14.09
C GLU A 26 1.10 -10.23 -14.77
N LYS A 27 0.01 -9.92 -14.07
CA LYS A 27 -1.10 -9.12 -14.60
C LYS A 27 -0.73 -7.65 -14.72
N LEU A 28 -0.09 -7.09 -13.69
CA LEU A 28 0.41 -5.72 -13.71
C LEU A 28 1.46 -5.53 -14.80
N ARG A 29 2.36 -6.50 -14.99
CA ARG A 29 3.37 -6.50 -16.07
C ARG A 29 2.73 -6.38 -17.44
N ARG A 30 1.70 -7.20 -17.73
CA ARG A 30 1.00 -7.16 -19.02
C ARG A 30 0.38 -5.78 -19.26
N LYS A 31 -0.26 -5.19 -18.25
CA LYS A 31 -0.83 -3.83 -18.33
C LYS A 31 0.26 -2.78 -18.61
N ILE A 32 1.37 -2.82 -17.89
CA ILE A 32 2.51 -1.89 -18.06
C ILE A 32 3.15 -2.03 -19.44
N GLY A 33 3.37 -3.27 -19.91
CA GLY A 33 3.99 -3.54 -21.20
C GLY A 33 3.15 -3.05 -22.40
N ILE A 34 1.83 -2.98 -22.26
CA ILE A 34 0.93 -2.40 -23.26
C ILE A 34 0.93 -0.87 -23.16
N ALA A 35 0.98 -0.32 -21.94
CA ALA A 35 0.81 1.11 -21.70
C ALA A 35 2.08 1.94 -21.89
N LEU A 36 3.27 1.36 -21.71
CA LEU A 36 4.53 2.10 -21.58
C LEU A 36 5.71 1.42 -22.29
N PRO A 37 6.53 2.16 -23.06
CA PRO A 37 7.80 1.65 -23.57
C PRO A 37 8.84 1.48 -22.45
N TYR A 38 9.81 0.59 -22.65
CA TYR A 38 10.81 0.24 -21.63
C TYR A 38 11.57 1.43 -21.03
N ASN A 39 11.96 2.41 -21.85
CA ASN A 39 12.65 3.62 -21.38
C ASN A 39 11.80 4.44 -20.38
N GLN A 40 10.47 4.45 -20.54
CA GLN A 40 9.57 5.13 -19.60
C GLN A 40 9.41 4.33 -18.31
N GLN A 41 9.37 2.98 -18.41
CA GLN A 41 9.34 2.11 -17.24
C GLN A 41 10.55 2.34 -16.33
N GLN A 42 11.76 2.47 -16.92
CA GLN A 42 12.99 2.77 -16.18
C GLN A 42 12.93 4.11 -15.44
N ARG A 43 12.43 5.16 -16.11
CA ARG A 43 12.26 6.49 -15.49
C ARG A 43 11.27 6.44 -14.32
N LEU A 44 10.12 5.80 -14.50
CA LEU A 44 9.09 5.69 -13.48
C LEU A 44 9.53 4.80 -12.30
N LYS A 45 10.37 3.78 -12.55
CA LYS A 45 11.02 2.99 -11.49
C LYS A 45 11.93 3.85 -10.63
N GLN A 46 12.76 4.71 -11.24
CA GLN A 46 13.63 5.63 -10.52
C GLN A 46 12.81 6.65 -9.70
N GLU A 47 11.78 7.24 -10.30
CA GLU A 47 10.87 8.15 -9.61
C GLU A 47 10.18 7.46 -8.41
N LEU A 48 9.77 6.19 -8.58
CA LEU A 48 9.19 5.39 -7.50
C LEU A 48 10.18 5.13 -6.37
N LEU A 49 11.44 4.83 -6.68
CA LEU A 49 12.51 4.62 -5.69
C LEU A 49 12.83 5.89 -4.89
N GLU A 50 12.69 7.06 -5.50
CA GLU A 50 12.87 8.36 -4.86
C GLU A 50 11.68 8.71 -3.96
N LYS A 51 10.44 8.48 -4.44
CA LYS A 51 9.20 8.77 -3.71
C LYS A 51 8.86 7.76 -2.62
N LYS A 52 9.34 6.52 -2.73
CA LYS A 52 9.03 5.47 -1.74
C LYS A 52 9.61 5.86 -0.37
N PRO A 53 8.78 5.95 0.68
CA PRO A 53 9.25 6.31 2.00
C PRO A 53 10.20 5.22 2.52
N LYS A 54 11.35 5.66 3.04
CA LYS A 54 12.42 4.79 3.54
C LYS A 54 12.41 4.76 5.07
N GLY A 55 12.81 3.64 5.65
CA GLY A 55 12.98 3.48 7.09
C GLY A 55 12.32 2.24 7.67
N PHE A 56 12.75 1.86 8.87
CA PHE A 56 12.29 0.65 9.57
C PHE A 56 10.78 0.65 9.82
N LEU A 57 10.22 1.81 10.20
CA LEU A 57 8.79 1.96 10.49
C LEU A 57 7.91 1.70 9.27
N PHE A 58 8.27 2.22 8.10
CA PHE A 58 7.50 2.00 6.87
C PHE A 58 7.58 0.55 6.40
N LYS A 59 8.75 -0.09 6.52
CA LYS A 59 8.90 -1.52 6.22
C LYS A 59 8.03 -2.38 7.15
N LYS A 60 8.03 -2.09 8.46
CA LYS A 60 7.19 -2.80 9.43
C LYS A 60 5.70 -2.55 9.21
N LEU A 61 5.34 -1.32 8.84
CA LEU A 61 3.97 -0.97 8.50
C LEU A 61 3.49 -1.73 7.28
N GLU A 62 4.32 -1.87 6.24
CA GLU A 62 4.03 -2.67 5.06
C GLU A 62 3.85 -4.16 5.40
N GLU A 63 4.78 -4.74 6.17
CA GLU A 63 4.74 -6.16 6.58
C GLU A 63 3.56 -6.49 7.51
N SER A 64 3.16 -5.55 8.37
CA SER A 64 2.27 -5.85 9.51
C SER A 64 1.21 -4.77 9.72
N ARG A 65 0.55 -4.35 8.63
CA ARG A 65 -0.52 -3.32 8.63
C ARG A 65 -1.56 -3.52 9.73
N GLN A 66 -2.03 -4.75 9.90
CA GLN A 66 -3.03 -5.09 10.90
C GLN A 66 -2.49 -4.87 12.32
N SER A 67 -1.24 -5.26 12.61
CA SER A 67 -0.62 -5.08 13.93
C SER A 67 -0.49 -3.61 14.33
N PHE A 68 -0.24 -2.71 13.38
CA PHE A 68 -0.19 -1.27 13.67
C PHE A 68 -1.58 -0.64 13.82
N ALA A 69 -2.59 -1.14 13.10
CA ALA A 69 -3.95 -0.60 13.18
C ALA A 69 -4.72 -1.14 14.40
N LEU A 70 -4.44 -2.37 14.84
CA LEU A 70 -5.16 -3.07 15.92
C LEU A 70 -5.25 -2.28 17.23
N PRO A 71 -4.17 -1.64 17.75
CA PRO A 71 -4.26 -0.83 18.96
C PRO A 71 -5.28 0.31 18.83
N PHE A 72 -5.35 0.95 17.68
CA PHE A 72 -6.28 2.06 17.43
C PHE A 72 -7.71 1.57 17.23
N TRP A 73 -7.91 0.43 16.57
CA TRP A 73 -9.22 -0.24 16.54
C TRP A 73 -9.67 -0.64 17.95
N GLY A 74 -8.75 -1.11 18.80
CA GLY A 74 -9.00 -1.42 20.20
C GLY A 74 -9.43 -0.19 21.01
N ILE A 75 -8.73 0.94 20.88
CA ILE A 75 -9.09 2.21 21.53
C ILE A 75 -10.44 2.72 21.02
N ALA A 76 -10.70 2.65 19.71
CA ALA A 76 -11.98 3.06 19.15
C ALA A 76 -13.14 2.17 19.63
N GLY A 77 -12.96 0.85 19.64
CA GLY A 77 -13.98 -0.10 20.10
C GLY A 77 -14.25 0.02 21.61
N LEU A 78 -13.19 0.07 22.42
CA LEU A 78 -13.31 0.23 23.88
C LEU A 78 -13.85 1.61 24.25
N GLY A 79 -13.39 2.68 23.58
CA GLY A 79 -13.89 4.04 23.82
C GLY A 79 -15.38 4.19 23.51
N LEU A 80 -15.89 3.52 22.47
CA LEU A 80 -17.34 3.48 22.22
C LEU A 80 -18.09 2.72 23.31
N LEU A 81 -17.59 1.55 23.71
CA LEU A 81 -18.23 0.73 24.74
C LEU A 81 -18.25 1.45 26.09
N PHE A 82 -17.13 2.04 26.51
CA PHE A 82 -17.05 2.80 27.76
C PHE A 82 -17.81 4.12 27.69
N GLY A 83 -17.76 4.85 26.58
CA GLY A 83 -18.53 6.09 26.40
C GLY A 83 -20.03 5.85 26.54
N ILE A 84 -20.57 4.78 25.94
CA ILE A 84 -21.97 4.40 26.07
C ILE A 84 -22.29 3.89 27.49
N SER A 85 -21.42 3.05 28.06
CA SER A 85 -21.67 2.40 29.36
C SER A 85 -21.52 3.33 30.56
N SER A 86 -20.63 4.32 30.50
CA SER A 86 -20.28 5.19 31.65
C SER A 86 -20.77 6.63 31.48
N GLN A 87 -21.35 6.99 30.33
CA GLN A 87 -21.71 8.36 29.94
C GLN A 87 -20.53 9.35 30.00
N GLN A 88 -19.28 8.85 30.01
CA GLN A 88 -18.09 9.70 30.06
C GLN A 88 -17.78 10.27 28.67
N TYR A 89 -17.90 11.59 28.57
CA TYR A 89 -17.68 12.33 27.31
C TYR A 89 -16.25 12.20 26.76
N LEU A 90 -15.27 11.94 27.63
CA LEU A 90 -13.85 11.79 27.25
C LEU A 90 -13.59 10.54 26.40
N ASP A 91 -14.33 9.45 26.62
CA ASP A 91 -14.14 8.19 25.87
C ASP A 91 -14.66 8.29 24.44
N PHE A 92 -15.64 9.17 24.20
CA PHE A 92 -16.07 9.53 22.84
C PHE A 92 -14.99 10.33 22.10
N ILE A 93 -14.22 11.17 22.80
CA ILE A 93 -13.10 11.91 22.19
C ILE A 93 -11.97 10.93 21.82
N ALA A 94 -11.62 10.00 22.71
CA ALA A 94 -10.62 8.98 22.43
C ALA A 94 -11.00 8.14 21.19
N THR A 95 -12.28 7.78 21.07
CA THR A 95 -12.82 7.11 19.88
C THR A 95 -12.68 7.96 18.62
N ALA A 96 -13.13 9.22 18.69
CA ALA A 96 -13.14 10.14 17.55
C ALA A 96 -11.74 10.39 16.98
N ILE A 97 -10.69 10.28 17.80
CA ILE A 97 -9.29 10.41 17.38
C ILE A 97 -8.72 9.06 16.92
N ALA A 98 -9.01 7.96 17.62
CA ALA A 98 -8.43 6.66 17.30
C ALA A 98 -8.91 6.09 15.96
N LEU A 99 -10.20 6.27 15.63
CA LEU A 99 -10.78 5.79 14.37
C LEU A 99 -10.08 6.35 13.11
N PRO A 100 -9.92 7.68 12.94
CA PRO A 100 -9.23 8.23 11.76
C PRO A 100 -7.76 7.81 11.72
N ILE A 101 -7.10 7.65 12.86
CA ILE A 101 -5.71 7.15 12.89
C ILE A 101 -5.64 5.71 12.38
N ALA A 102 -6.53 4.82 12.84
CA ALA A 102 -6.60 3.43 12.38
C ALA A 102 -6.79 3.36 10.85
N ILE A 103 -7.71 4.16 10.31
CA ILE A 103 -7.99 4.24 8.88
C ILE A 103 -6.76 4.73 8.11
N LYS A 104 -6.09 5.78 8.60
CA LYS A 104 -4.88 6.32 7.95
C LYS A 104 -3.74 5.31 7.92
N ILE A 105 -3.51 4.58 9.01
CA ILE A 105 -2.49 3.52 9.08
C ILE A 105 -2.76 2.45 8.01
N GLN A 106 -4.01 2.02 7.88
CA GLN A 106 -4.40 1.04 6.86
C GLN A 106 -4.19 1.58 5.43
N GLN A 107 -4.61 2.82 5.15
CA GLN A 107 -4.42 3.47 3.85
C GLN A 107 -2.94 3.58 3.48
N VAL A 108 -2.09 4.02 4.41
CA VAL A 108 -0.63 4.11 4.19
C VAL A 108 -0.07 2.73 3.91
N GLY A 109 -0.44 1.73 4.70
CA GLY A 109 0.00 0.35 4.48
C GLY A 109 -0.39 -0.19 3.10
N TRP A 110 -1.60 0.08 2.61
CA TRP A 110 -2.03 -0.30 1.26
C TRP A 110 -1.18 0.36 0.18
N LYS A 111 -0.93 1.67 0.30
CA LYS A 111 -0.07 2.41 -0.63
C LYS A 111 1.36 1.86 -0.66
N LEU A 112 1.94 1.54 0.48
CA LEU A 112 3.29 0.98 0.58
C LEU A 112 3.39 -0.37 -0.14
N GLU A 113 2.41 -1.25 0.08
CA GLU A 113 2.40 -2.55 -0.60
C GLU A 113 2.22 -2.39 -2.11
N ALA A 114 1.42 -1.42 -2.57
CA ALA A 114 1.23 -1.15 -3.99
C ALA A 114 2.52 -0.64 -4.64
N GLN A 115 3.24 0.26 -3.96
CA GLN A 115 4.57 0.72 -4.39
C GLN A 115 5.56 -0.45 -4.47
N THR A 116 5.58 -1.35 -3.50
CA THR A 116 6.44 -2.54 -3.54
C THR A 116 6.05 -3.50 -4.65
N LEU A 117 4.76 -3.74 -4.87
CA LEU A 117 4.29 -4.57 -5.97
C LEU A 117 4.74 -4.01 -7.31
N LEU A 118 4.53 -2.71 -7.54
CA LEU A 118 4.92 -2.03 -8.76
C LEU A 118 6.44 -2.09 -8.99
N LEU A 119 7.23 -1.90 -7.93
CA LEU A 119 8.69 -2.01 -7.98
C LEU A 119 9.14 -3.43 -8.39
N LYS A 120 8.59 -4.45 -7.74
CA LYS A 120 8.86 -5.86 -8.08
C LYS A 120 8.45 -6.18 -9.52
N THR A 121 7.38 -5.57 -10.02
CA THR A 121 6.97 -5.74 -11.41
C THR A 121 7.96 -5.13 -12.39
N PHE A 122 8.50 -3.94 -12.10
CA PHE A 122 9.58 -3.38 -12.92
C PHE A 122 10.85 -4.24 -12.89
N GLU A 123 11.20 -4.80 -11.73
CA GLU A 123 12.33 -5.74 -11.59
C GLU A 123 12.12 -7.03 -12.39
N ASP A 124 10.94 -7.66 -12.33
CA ASP A 124 10.62 -8.86 -13.13
C ASP A 124 10.64 -8.57 -14.65
N ILE A 125 10.25 -7.36 -15.08
CA ILE A 125 10.39 -6.96 -16.49
C ILE A 125 11.87 -6.88 -16.88
N GLU A 126 12.70 -6.23 -16.08
CA GLU A 126 14.14 -6.09 -16.33
C GLU A 126 14.86 -7.43 -16.40
N GLU A 127 14.57 -8.34 -15.46
CA GLU A 127 15.15 -9.68 -15.44
C GLU A 127 14.80 -10.47 -16.71
N ARG A 128 13.55 -10.36 -17.18
CA ARG A 128 13.12 -11.03 -18.41
C ARG A 128 13.77 -10.44 -19.66
N MET A 129 13.96 -9.12 -19.69
CA MET A 129 14.66 -8.48 -20.80
C MET A 129 16.13 -8.92 -20.84
N LYS A 130 16.80 -9.00 -19.69
CA LYS A 130 18.19 -9.49 -19.59
C LYS A 130 18.32 -10.95 -20.01
N ASN A 131 17.37 -11.81 -19.63
CA ASN A 131 17.40 -13.24 -19.97
C ASN A 131 17.02 -13.55 -21.43
N ASN A 132 16.36 -12.61 -22.12
CA ASN A 132 16.01 -12.72 -23.54
C ASN A 132 17.00 -12.00 -24.48
N SER A 133 18.06 -11.39 -23.94
CA SER A 133 19.14 -10.72 -24.68
C SER A 133 20.37 -11.62 -24.74
#